data_AF-A0A2X3ERP2-F1
#
_entry.id   AF-A0A2X3ERP2-F1
#
_cell.length_a   1.000
_cell.length_b   1.000
_cell.length_c   1.000
_cell.angle_alpha   90.00
_cell.angle_beta   90.00
_cell.angle_gamma   90.00
#
_symmetry.space_group_name_H-M   'P 1'
#
loop_
_entity.id
_entity.type
_entity.pdbx_description
1 polymer ?
#
loop_
_entity_poly.entity_id
_entity_poly.type
_entity_poly.pdbx_seq_one_letter_code
_entity_poly.pdbx_strand_id
1 'polypeptide(L)' 'MSITGIEKLEFGVDDLNHSAKFMRDFGLTGDASGRAFTTLSGARVELNPTDAADLPPAFEAATPCVV' A
#
# COMPACT_ATOMS: atom_id res chain seq x y z
N MET A 1 -22.67 14.55 -4.97
CA MET A 1 -21.48 13.88 -5.51
C MET A 1 -20.96 12.98 -4.40
N SER A 2 -21.31 11.69 -4.45
CA SER A 2 -21.03 10.76 -3.35
C SER A 2 -19.64 10.18 -3.56
N ILE A 3 -18.72 10.51 -2.67
CA ILE A 3 -17.40 9.88 -2.61
C ILE A 3 -17.66 8.42 -2.15
N THR A 4 -17.67 7.48 -3.09
CA THR A 4 -17.91 6.05 -2.85
C THR A 4 -16.64 5.37 -2.36
N GLY A 5 -16.15 5.75 -1.19
CA GLY A 5 -15.04 5.08 -0.52
C GLY A 5 -13.70 5.09 -1.29
N ILE A 6 -12.71 4.39 -0.74
CA ILE A 6 -11.39 4.26 -1.35
C ILE A 6 -11.40 3.00 -2.22
N GLU A 7 -11.19 3.16 -3.52
CA GLU A 7 -11.17 2.04 -4.48
C GLU A 7 -9.81 1.32 -4.47
N LYS A 8 -8.72 2.09 -4.41
CA LYS A 8 -7.33 1.58 -4.40
C LYS A 8 -6.43 2.50 -3.59
N LEU A 9 -5.58 1.93 -2.74
CA LEU A 9 -4.45 2.59 -2.09
C LEU A 9 -3.15 2.06 -2.70
N GLU A 10 -2.22 2.95 -3.00
CA GLU A 10 -0.91 2.57 -3.52
C GLU A 10 0.18 3.13 -2.62
N PHE A 11 1.12 2.27 -2.23
CA PHE A 11 2.20 2.62 -1.31
C PHE A 11 3.55 2.38 -1.98
N GLY A 12 4.35 3.44 -2.06
CA GLY A 12 5.78 3.33 -2.35
C GLY A 12 6.51 2.84 -1.10
N VAL A 13 7.09 1.65 -1.16
CA VAL A 13 7.82 1.02 -0.05
C VAL A 13 9.25 0.69 -0.44
N ASP A 14 10.16 0.86 0.51
CA ASP A 14 11.58 0.53 0.32
C ASP A 14 11.80 -1.00 0.34
N ASP A 15 11.19 -1.69 1.31
CA ASP A 15 11.25 -3.15 1.45
C ASP A 15 9.88 -3.80 1.25
N LEU A 16 9.64 -4.28 0.03
CA LEU A 16 8.40 -4.95 -0.35
C LEU A 16 8.10 -6.18 0.51
N ASN A 17 9.13 -6.94 0.90
CA ASN A 17 8.93 -8.19 1.64
C ASN A 17 8.50 -7.92 3.08
N HIS A 18 9.10 -6.92 3.73
CA HIS A 18 8.76 -6.50 5.08
C HIS A 18 7.35 -5.89 5.12
N SER A 19 7.01 -5.04 4.15
CA SER A 19 5.67 -4.48 4.01
C SER A 19 4.61 -5.56 3.72
N ALA A 20 4.91 -6.51 2.84
CA ALA A 20 4.02 -7.64 2.55
C ALA A 20 3.78 -8.52 3.78
N LYS A 21 4.83 -8.74 4.59
CA LYS A 21 4.71 -9.45 5.88
C LYS A 21 3.83 -8.67 6.84
N PHE A 22 4.03 -7.36 6.98
CA PHE A 22 3.21 -6.51 7.84
C PHE A 22 1.73 -6.55 7.43
N MET A 23 1.44 -6.45 6.13
CA MET A 23 0.05 -6.53 5.64
C MET A 23 -0.61 -7.87 5.95
N ARG A 24 0.12 -8.98 5.81
CA ARG A 24 -0.36 -10.30 6.24
C ARG A 24 -0.58 -10.39 7.75
N ASP A 25 0.33 -9.84 8.54
CA ASP A 25 0.26 -9.81 10.01
C ASP A 25 -0.95 -9.00 10.50
N PHE A 26 -1.23 -7.89 9.81
CA PHE A 26 -2.42 -7.08 10.01
C PHE A 26 -3.73 -7.81 9.64
N GLY A 27 -3.64 -8.95 8.95
CA GLY A 27 -4.81 -9.76 8.56
C GLY A 27 -5.31 -9.49 7.15
N LEU A 28 -4.55 -8.77 6.31
CA LEU A 28 -4.88 -8.60 4.90
C LEU A 28 -4.47 -9.83 4.10
N THR A 29 -5.34 -10.20 3.15
CA THR A 29 -5.03 -11.28 2.20
C THR A 29 -4.37 -10.67 0.98
N GLY A 30 -3.13 -11.11 0.72
CA GLY A 30 -2.34 -10.72 -0.44
C GLY A 30 -2.44 -11.72 -1.59
N ASP A 31 -2.13 -11.26 -2.78
CA ASP A 31 -1.96 -12.09 -3.98
C ASP A 31 -0.67 -12.94 -3.89
N ALA A 32 -0.49 -13.85 -4.85
CA ALA A 32 0.70 -14.72 -4.94
C ALA A 32 2.02 -13.92 -5.04
N SER A 33 1.97 -12.72 -5.62
CA SER A 33 3.10 -11.80 -5.75
C SER A 33 3.42 -11.06 -4.44
N GLY A 34 2.48 -11.06 -3.49
CA GLY A 34 2.60 -10.30 -2.23
C GLY A 34 2.65 -8.78 -2.46
N ARG A 35 2.12 -8.31 -3.58
CA ARG A 35 2.12 -6.88 -3.95
C ARG A 35 0.74 -6.29 -3.88
N ALA A 36 -0.29 -7.05 -4.24
CA ALA A 36 -1.67 -6.60 -4.14
C ALA A 36 -2.36 -7.28 -2.96
N PHE A 37 -3.04 -6.49 -2.13
CA PHE A 37 -3.80 -6.94 -0.97
C PHE A 37 -5.23 -6.41 -1.07
N THR A 38 -6.17 -7.15 -0.51
CA THR A 38 -7.57 -6.71 -0.44
C THR A 38 -7.97 -6.55 1.01
N THR A 39 -8.50 -5.38 1.34
CA THR A 39 -9.05 -5.08 2.66
C THR A 39 -10.43 -5.71 2.84
N LEU A 40 -10.86 -5.87 4.09
CA LEU A 40 -12.18 -6.37 4.44
C LEU A 40 -13.34 -5.54 3.85
N SER A 41 -13.12 -4.24 3.66
CA SER A 41 -14.09 -3.33 3.04
C SER A 41 -14.11 -3.40 1.50
N GLY A 42 -13.28 -4.25 0.89
CA GLY A 42 -13.17 -4.42 -0.56
C GLY A 42 -12.19 -3.46 -1.25
N ALA A 43 -11.54 -2.55 -0.51
CA ALA A 43 -10.51 -1.67 -1.07
C ALA A 43 -9.25 -2.48 -1.42
N ARG A 44 -8.63 -2.16 -2.55
CA ARG A 44 -7.36 -2.77 -2.99
C ARG A 44 -6.18 -1.97 -2.44
N VAL A 45 -5.12 -2.66 -2.03
CA VAL A 45 -3.88 -2.05 -1.57
C VAL A 45 -2.74 -2.61 -2.39
N GLU A 46 -1.97 -1.76 -3.06
CA GLU A 46 -0.84 -2.17 -3.89
C GLU A 46 0.47 -1.61 -3.34
N LEU A 47 1.45 -2.50 -3.21
CA LEU A 47 2.81 -2.19 -2.79
C LEU A 47 3.69 -2.09 -4.05
N ASN A 48 4.25 -0.92 -4.27
CA ASN A 48 5.20 -0.63 -5.33
C ASN A 48 6.53 -0.19 -4.72
N PRO A 49 7.67 -0.45 -5.39
CA PRO A 49 8.94 0.10 -4.95
C PRO A 49 8.87 1.64 -4.99
N THR A 50 9.45 2.32 -4.00
CA THR A 50 9.43 3.80 -3.90
C THR A 50 9.93 4.53 -5.15
N ASP A 51 10.82 3.89 -5.92
CA ASP A 51 11.40 4.41 -7.17
C ASP A 51 10.56 4.08 -8.43
N ALA A 52 9.38 3.47 -8.28
CA ALA A 52 8.56 3.14 -9.45
C ALA A 52 8.14 4.41 -10.20
N ALA A 53 8.53 4.52 -11.47
CA ALA A 53 8.22 5.68 -12.31
C ALA A 53 6.71 5.94 -12.51
N ASP A 54 5.86 4.95 -12.18
CA ASP A 54 4.40 5.02 -12.28
C ASP A 54 3.74 5.54 -10.99
N LEU A 55 4.47 5.60 -9.86
CA LEU A 55 3.93 6.12 -8.61
C LEU A 55 3.70 7.64 -8.75
N PRO A 56 2.51 8.13 -8.37
CA PRO A 56 2.30 9.56 -8.25
C PRO A 56 3.32 10.14 -7.24
N PRO A 57 3.74 11.41 -7.43
CA PRO A 57 4.66 12.06 -6.51
C PRO A 57 4.12 11.98 -5.08
N ALA A 58 4.98 11.65 -4.13
CA ALA A 58 4.59 11.53 -2.73
C ALA A 58 3.86 12.81 -2.28
N PHE A 59 2.66 12.64 -1.74
CA PHE A 59 1.81 13.77 -1.34
C PHE A 59 2.45 14.62 -0.24
N GLU A 60 3.25 14.01 0.64
CA GLU A 60 4.10 14.69 1.61
C GLU A 60 5.53 14.18 1.52
N ALA A 61 6.52 15.07 1.58
CA ALA A 61 7.92 14.68 1.75
C ALA A 61 8.05 13.96 3.09
N ALA A 62 8.48 12.70 3.08
CA ALA A 62 8.56 11.82 4.24
C ALA A 62 9.12 12.56 5.47
N THR A 63 8.24 12.87 6.43
CA THR A 63 8.68 13.30 7.75
C THR A 63 9.09 12.05 8.53
N PRO A 64 10.28 12.02 9.16
CA PRO A 64 10.73 10.86 9.91
C PRO A 64 9.76 10.61 11.08
N CYS A 65 9.11 9.45 11.05
CA CYS A 65 8.31 8.96 12.17
C CYS A 65 9.24 8.72 13.36
N VAL A 66 9.25 9.65 14.32
CA VAL A 66 9.84 9.42 15.64
C VAL A 66 8.83 8.65 16.48
N VAL A 67 9.14 7.38 16.75
CA VAL A 67 8.48 6.56 17.77
C VAL A 67 9.23 6.70 19.09
#